data_AF-A0A379AFJ7-F1
#
_entry.id   AF-A0A379AFJ7-F1
#
_cell.length_a   1.000
_cell.length_b   1.000
_cell.length_c   1.000
_cell.angle_alpha   90.00
_cell.angle_beta   90.00
_cell.angle_gamma   90.00
#
_symmetry.space_group_name_H-M   'P 1'
#
loop_
_entity.id
_entity.type
_entity.pdbx_description
1 polymer ?
#
loop_
_entity_poly.entity_id
_entity_poly.type
_entity_poly.pdbx_seq_one_letter_code
_entity_poly.pdbx_strand_id
1 'polypeptide(L)' 'MLSRRTPQKHVPLLIWLSDDYQKRYAVNRGCLNKLAATDDFSQDNLFSTMLGLTGTATHEYVPADDILTSCRSQP' A
#
# COMPACT_ATOMS: atom_id res chain seq x y z
N MET A 1 36.45 3.62 8.94
CA MET A 1 35.89 3.78 7.58
C MET A 1 34.43 3.33 7.61
N LEU A 2 33.50 4.24 7.90
CA LEU A 2 32.07 3.91 8.02
C LEU A 2 31.45 3.81 6.62
N SER A 3 31.09 2.59 6.22
CA SER A 3 30.35 2.35 4.98
C SER A 3 28.86 2.70 5.19
N ARG A 4 28.47 3.94 4.90
CA ARG A 4 27.05 4.31 4.72
C ARG A 4 26.55 3.74 3.39
N ARG A 5 26.12 2.48 3.37
CA ARG A 5 25.42 1.85 2.23
C ARG A 5 23.91 1.99 2.41
N THR A 6 23.37 3.19 2.21
CA THR A 6 21.92 3.45 2.27
C THR A 6 21.17 3.52 0.93
N PRO A 7 21.77 3.65 -0.29
CA PRO A 7 20.96 3.74 -1.51
C PRO A 7 20.51 2.39 -2.10
N GLN A 8 21.06 1.25 -1.69
CA GLN A 8 20.72 -0.04 -2.33
C GLN A 8 19.36 -0.62 -1.92
N LYS A 9 18.81 -0.23 -0.77
CA LYS A 9 17.56 -0.81 -0.24
C LYS A 9 16.34 0.08 -0.39
N HIS A 10 16.53 1.38 -0.64
CA HIS A 10 15.43 2.31 -0.82
C HIS A 10 15.03 2.35 -2.29
N VAL A 11 13.80 1.92 -2.60
CA VAL A 11 13.28 1.84 -3.97
C VAL A 11 11.95 2.59 -4.06
N PRO A 12 11.65 3.20 -5.22
CA PRO A 12 10.37 3.88 -5.40
C PRO A 12 9.23 2.86 -5.56
N LEU A 13 8.07 3.20 -4.99
CA LEU A 13 6.78 2.54 -5.26
C LEU A 13 5.78 3.61 -5.70
N LEU A 14 5.02 3.33 -6.75
CA LEU A 14 3.93 4.20 -7.22
C LEU A 14 2.65 3.38 -7.33
N ILE A 15 1.59 3.86 -6.68
CA ILE A 15 0.24 3.32 -6.83
C ILE A 15 -0.61 4.38 -7.52
N TRP A 16 -1.16 4.04 -8.68
CA TRP A 16 -2.13 4.87 -9.40
C TRP A 16 -3.47 4.15 -9.45
N LEU A 17 -4.53 4.83 -9.02
CA LEU A 17 -5.90 4.33 -9.01
C LEU A 17 -6.79 5.28 -9.79
N SER A 18 -7.62 4.77 -10.70
CA SER A 18 -8.62 5.58 -11.38
C SER A 18 -9.64 6.15 -10.39
N ASP A 19 -10.30 7.25 -10.75
CA ASP A 19 -11.35 7.84 -9.89
C ASP A 19 -12.53 6.89 -9.69
N ASP A 20 -12.86 6.06 -10.69
CA ASP A 20 -13.89 5.03 -10.59
C ASP A 20 -13.50 3.93 -9.59
N TYR A 21 -12.24 3.47 -9.63
CA TYR A 21 -11.74 2.48 -8.68
C TYR A 21 -11.82 3.02 -7.24
N GLN A 22 -11.36 4.27 -7.04
CA GLN A 22 -11.40 4.90 -5.71
C GLN A 22 -12.83 4.96 -5.15
N LYS A 23 -13.82 5.29 -5.98
CA LYS A 23 -15.24 5.31 -5.58
C LYS A 23 -15.77 3.91 -5.30
N ARG A 24 -15.55 2.96 -6.21
CA ARG A 24 -16.08 1.60 -6.12
C ARG A 24 -15.56 0.83 -4.89
N TYR A 25 -14.30 1.06 -4.52
CA TYR A 25 -13.64 0.38 -3.41
C TYR A 25 -13.43 1.29 -2.19
N ALA A 26 -14.13 2.43 -2.14
CA ALA A 26 -14.14 3.37 -1.03
C ALA A 26 -12.74 3.78 -0.53
N VAL A 27 -11.80 3.96 -1.47
CA VAL A 27 -10.42 4.35 -1.19
C VAL A 27 -10.36 5.86 -1.00
N ASN A 28 -9.96 6.31 0.18
CA ASN A 28 -9.77 7.71 0.49
C ASN A 28 -8.41 8.20 -0.01
N ARG A 29 -8.42 8.98 -1.10
CA ARG A 29 -7.20 9.55 -1.70
C ARG A 29 -6.44 10.49 -0.77
N GLY A 30 -7.13 11.27 0.06
CA GLY A 30 -6.50 12.14 1.04
C GLY A 30 -5.73 11.36 2.11
N CYS A 31 -6.31 10.25 2.58
CA CYS A 31 -5.64 9.29 3.46
C CYS A 31 -4.41 8.70 2.80
N LEU A 32 -4.52 8.20 1.56
CA LEU A 32 -3.37 7.58 0.86
C LEU A 32 -2.21 8.55 0.67
N ASN A 33 -2.50 9.80 0.28
CA ASN A 33 -1.46 10.81 0.13
C ASN A 33 -0.76 11.13 1.46
N LYS A 34 -1.51 11.14 2.58
CA LYS A 34 -0.93 11.34 3.90
C LYS A 34 -0.08 10.13 4.31
N LEU A 35 -0.60 8.92 4.13
CA LEU A 35 0.09 7.66 4.44
C LEU A 35 1.43 7.57 3.68
N ALA A 36 1.42 7.85 2.38
CA ALA A 36 2.63 7.85 1.54
C ALA A 36 3.69 8.89 1.98
N ALA A 37 3.30 9.94 2.68
CA ALA A 37 4.20 10.99 3.16
C ALA A 37 4.73 10.74 4.57
N THR A 38 4.08 9.87 5.36
CA THR A 38 4.37 9.71 6.79
C THR A 38 4.82 8.33 7.20
N ASP A 39 4.53 7.29 6.41
CA ASP A 39 4.87 5.90 6.73
C ASP A 39 6.00 5.34 5.87
N ASP A 40 6.68 4.34 6.42
CA ASP A 40 7.69 3.55 5.73
C ASP A 40 7.11 2.18 5.34
N PHE A 41 7.29 1.80 4.07
CA PHE A 41 6.85 0.51 3.54
C PHE A 41 8.01 -0.29 2.97
N SER A 42 7.82 -1.60 2.84
CA SER A 42 8.75 -2.50 2.20
C SER A 42 8.07 -3.35 1.13
N GLN A 43 8.85 -4.15 0.41
CA GLN A 43 8.30 -5.11 -0.56
C GLN A 43 7.45 -6.20 0.10
N ASP A 44 7.56 -6.41 1.41
CA ASP A 44 6.74 -7.38 2.15
C ASP A 44 5.24 -7.00 2.10
N ASN A 45 4.94 -5.70 1.95
CA ASN A 45 3.57 -5.20 1.83
C ASN A 45 2.93 -5.45 0.45
N LEU A 46 3.73 -5.74 -0.59
CA LEU A 46 3.24 -5.80 -1.97
C LEU A 46 2.23 -6.93 -2.18
N PHE A 47 2.46 -8.08 -1.55
CA PHE A 47 1.64 -9.27 -1.75
C PHE A 47 0.20 -9.06 -1.27
N SER A 48 0.02 -8.70 0.01
CA SER A 48 -1.31 -8.42 0.57
C SER A 48 -1.98 -7.21 -0.12
N THR A 49 -1.20 -6.19 -0.50
CA THR A 49 -1.72 -5.05 -1.26
C THR A 49 -2.32 -5.48 -2.61
N MET A 50 -1.66 -6.38 -3.36
CA MET A 50 -2.19 -6.90 -4.63
C MET A 50 -3.45 -7.75 -4.45
N LEU A 51 -3.50 -8.57 -3.40
CA LEU A 51 -4.70 -9.35 -3.07
C LEU A 51 -5.88 -8.41 -2.72
N GLY A 52 -5.63 -7.39 -1.90
CA GLY A 52 -6.63 -6.38 -1.55
C GLY A 52 -7.09 -5.54 -2.75
N LEU A 53 -6.19 -5.22 -3.69
CA LEU A 53 -6.52 -4.50 -4.91
C LEU A 53 -7.44 -5.29 -5.85
N THR A 54 -7.26 -6.61 -5.91
CA THR A 54 -8.00 -7.50 -6.81
C THR A 54 -9.26 -8.08 -6.18
N GLY A 55 -9.45 -7.92 -4.87
CA GLY A 55 -10.59 -8.50 -4.14
C GLY A 55 -10.49 -10.02 -4.01
N THR A 56 -9.27 -10.57 -4.03
CA THR A 56 -9.04 -12.02 -3.95
C THR A 56 -9.30 -12.52 -2.52
N ALA A 57 -10.27 -13.42 -2.34
CA ALA A 57 -10.54 -14.06 -1.06
C ALA A 57 -9.60 -15.26 -0.85
N THR A 58 -8.70 -15.17 0.13
CA THR A 58 -7.73 -16.22 0.46
C THR A 58 -7.28 -16.11 1.92
N HIS A 59 -6.85 -17.22 2.50
CA HIS A 59 -6.27 -17.27 3.85
C HIS A 59 -4.89 -16.60 3.94
N GLU A 60 -4.21 -16.43 2.79
CA GLU A 60 -2.91 -15.78 2.71
C GLU A 60 -2.99 -14.24 2.78
N TYR A 61 -4.20 -13.68 2.77
CA TYR A 61 -4.39 -12.23 2.88
C TYR A 61 -4.19 -11.77 4.33
N VAL A 62 -3.19 -10.92 4.55
CA VAL A 62 -2.92 -10.31 5.84
C VAL A 62 -3.27 -8.81 5.76
N PRO A 63 -4.39 -8.35 6.36
CA PRO A 63 -4.84 -6.97 6.25
C PRO A 63 -3.82 -5.94 6.76
N ALA A 64 -2.99 -6.33 7.75
CA ALA A 64 -1.95 -5.47 8.30
C ALA A 64 -0.82 -5.18 7.30
N ASP A 65 -0.64 -6.04 6.29
CA ASP A 65 0.40 -5.87 5.26
C ASP A 65 -0.13 -5.19 3.99
N ASP A 66 -1.45 -5.00 3.85
CA ASP A 66 -2.04 -4.23 2.77
C ASP A 66 -1.96 -2.72 3.06
N ILE A 67 -1.15 -2.03 2.26
CA ILE A 67 -0.93 -0.58 2.32
C ILE A 67 -2.26 0.20 2.30
N LEU A 68 -3.25 -0.30 1.57
CA LEU A 68 -4.50 0.42 1.31
C LEU A 68 -5.54 0.21 2.41
N THR A 69 -5.36 -0.79 3.30
CA THR A 69 -6.40 -1.20 4.25
C THR A 69 -6.82 -0.07 5.18
N SER A 70 -5.88 0.73 5.70
CA SER A 70 -6.18 1.86 6.60
C SER A 70 -6.87 3.04 5.89
N CYS A 71 -6.79 3.10 4.56
CA CYS A 71 -7.36 4.16 3.75
C CYS A 71 -8.60 3.73 2.96
N ARG A 72 -9.06 2.50 3.14
CA ARG A 72 -10.39 2.08 2.71
C ARG A 72 -11.37 2.36 3.84
N SER A 73 -12.55 2.85 3.48
CA SER A 73 -13.66 2.78 4.44
C SER A 73 -13.93 1.29 4.67
N GLN A 74 -13.99 0.84 5.93
CA GLN A 74 -14.52 -0.50 6.20
C GLN A 74 -15.89 -0.62 5.52
N PRO A 75 -16.27 -1.81 5.02
CA PRO A 75 -17.66 -2.03 4.65
C PRO A 75 -18.60 -1.65 5.81
#